data_AF-A0A349E0F6-F1
#
_entry.id   AF-A0A349E0F6-F1
#
_cell.length_a   1.000
_cell.length_b   1.000
_cell.length_c   1.000
_cell.angle_alpha   90.00
_cell.angle_beta   90.00
_cell.angle_gamma   90.00
#
_symmetry.space_group_name_H-M   'P 1'
#
loop_
_entity.id
_entity.type
_entity.pdbx_description
1 polymer ?
#
loop_
_entity_poly.entity_id
_entity_poly.type
_entity_poly.pdbx_seq_one_letter_code
_entity_poly.pdbx_strand_id
1 'polypeptide(L)'
;MKYFRAFLTIFFSAIILLGCQTKSFQQGHSTWKGSLDLGKRGTQKVSAQFYFDKQEGLMLLPDLIPVPLKIKPLKKVQDSLFFTVGFRSGPAYCKLKKQKNTLTGLMIKEGLPPAPLKLTLSDENLAEAVVKPAIDAPLVITTHAQLPEEARIQKRLQALWEKYNLEPFVFTKKVKIQKGTIPHSHPVLTLNTRLDTETKLLSTFLHEQMHWYSLTNHPGFEPTAKALAAKYTKLPVKLPEGAGSKQSTFLHLGVCYLEFHTLSKVIGREAALKHMQYKTTQYYRWVYRTILQDLAYFEALFDKNGLHFK
;
A
#
# COMPACT_ATOMS: atom_id res chain seq x y z
N MET A 1 72.96 -43.27 8.56
CA MET A 1 71.87 -43.49 7.58
C MET A 1 70.56 -43.41 8.36
N LYS A 2 69.79 -42.31 8.24
CA LYS A 2 68.68 -42.16 7.27
C LYS A 2 67.51 -43.08 7.69
N TYR A 3 66.34 -42.64 8.17
CA TYR A 3 65.66 -41.34 8.10
C TYR A 3 64.71 -41.13 9.29
N PHE A 4 64.78 -39.92 9.82
CA PHE A 4 63.77 -39.21 10.59
C PHE A 4 62.73 -38.62 9.61
N ARG A 5 61.51 -38.38 10.10
CA ARG A 5 60.39 -37.60 9.50
C ARG A 5 59.37 -38.36 8.63
N ALA A 6 58.21 -38.62 9.25
CA ALA A 6 56.90 -38.56 8.58
C ALA A 6 55.81 -38.22 9.59
N PHE A 7 55.96 -37.07 10.26
CA PHE A 7 54.92 -36.41 11.06
C PHE A 7 54.77 -35.01 10.46
N LEU A 8 54.03 -34.89 9.35
CA LEU A 8 53.40 -33.67 8.79
C LEU A 8 53.00 -33.95 7.34
N THR A 9 51.83 -34.55 7.09
CA THR A 9 51.16 -34.44 5.78
C THR A 9 49.66 -34.74 5.89
N ILE A 10 48.99 -34.13 6.88
CA ILE A 10 47.53 -33.98 6.88
C ILE A 10 47.24 -32.50 7.15
N PHE A 11 47.74 -31.63 6.28
CA PHE A 11 47.38 -30.22 6.17
C PHE A 11 47.96 -29.78 4.82
N PHE A 12 47.18 -29.05 4.00
CA PHE A 12 47.43 -28.70 2.58
C PHE A 12 46.98 -29.72 1.53
N SER A 13 45.66 -29.98 1.44
CA SER A 13 44.98 -30.25 0.16
C SER A 13 43.48 -29.89 0.18
N ALA A 14 43.05 -29.02 1.10
CA ALA A 14 41.65 -28.59 1.25
C ALA A 14 41.47 -27.07 1.19
N ILE A 15 42.38 -26.37 0.49
CA ILE A 15 42.31 -24.95 0.20
C ILE A 15 42.60 -24.83 -1.30
N ILE A 16 41.76 -24.11 -2.05
CA ILE A 16 41.72 -23.92 -3.52
C ILE A 16 40.53 -24.64 -4.25
N LEU A 17 39.43 -24.93 -3.56
CA LEU A 17 38.10 -25.08 -4.19
C LEU A 17 36.99 -24.26 -3.50
N LEU A 18 37.37 -23.18 -2.82
CA LEU A 18 36.45 -22.16 -2.27
C LEU A 18 36.57 -20.82 -3.03
N GLY A 19 36.79 -20.89 -4.34
CA GLY A 19 36.70 -19.75 -5.24
C GLY A 19 35.27 -19.59 -5.75
N CYS A 20 34.64 -18.47 -5.39
CA CYS A 20 33.32 -18.00 -5.87
C CYS A 20 32.07 -18.67 -5.27
N GLN A 21 31.92 -18.65 -3.94
CA GLN A 21 30.57 -18.54 -3.38
C GLN A 21 30.10 -17.09 -3.57
N THR A 22 29.27 -16.86 -4.60
CA THR A 22 28.50 -15.62 -4.71
C THR A 22 27.70 -15.44 -3.42
N LYS A 23 27.88 -14.30 -2.74
CA LYS A 23 27.09 -13.95 -1.55
C LYS A 23 25.63 -14.28 -1.83
N SER A 24 25.11 -15.29 -1.15
CA SER A 24 23.75 -15.78 -1.29
C SER A 24 22.78 -14.63 -1.01
N PHE A 25 21.54 -14.72 -1.52
CA PHE A 25 20.49 -13.77 -1.11
C PHE A 25 20.43 -13.77 0.43
N GLN A 26 20.69 -12.63 1.07
CA GLN A 26 20.54 -12.49 2.51
C GLN A 26 19.08 -12.75 2.86
N GLN A 27 18.86 -13.66 3.81
CA GLN A 27 17.53 -13.98 4.32
C GLN A 27 16.99 -12.82 5.17
N GLY A 28 15.68 -12.58 5.06
CA GLY A 28 14.88 -11.92 6.09
C GLY A 28 14.73 -10.40 6.01
N HIS A 29 15.77 -9.64 5.69
CA HIS A 29 15.73 -8.17 5.90
C HIS A 29 16.22 -7.31 4.75
N SER A 30 16.76 -7.89 3.68
CA SER A 30 17.30 -7.07 2.60
C SER A 30 16.20 -6.57 1.69
N THR A 31 16.03 -5.26 1.67
CA THR A 31 15.20 -4.56 0.70
C THR A 31 15.97 -4.40 -0.59
N TRP A 32 15.25 -4.35 -1.69
CA TRP A 32 15.78 -4.12 -3.02
C TRP A 32 15.10 -2.89 -3.61
N LYS A 33 15.83 -1.80 -3.86
CA LYS A 33 15.29 -0.57 -4.45
C LYS A 33 15.74 -0.41 -5.90
N GLY A 34 14.92 0.19 -6.74
CA GLY A 34 15.29 0.47 -8.12
C GLY A 34 14.13 0.98 -8.96
N SER A 35 14.06 0.50 -10.20
CA SER A 35 13.18 1.06 -11.21
C SER A 35 12.49 0.02 -12.08
N LEU A 36 11.26 0.35 -12.50
CA LEU A 36 10.45 -0.38 -13.46
C LEU A 36 10.11 0.57 -14.60
N ASP A 37 10.61 0.28 -15.79
CA ASP A 37 10.35 1.08 -16.98
C ASP A 37 9.09 0.59 -17.69
N LEU A 38 8.03 1.42 -17.66
CA LEU A 38 6.75 1.15 -18.31
C LEU A 38 6.66 1.83 -19.69
N GLY A 39 7.78 2.18 -20.30
CA GLY A 39 7.87 2.80 -21.62
C GLY A 39 7.20 4.17 -21.65
N LYS A 40 6.14 4.32 -22.46
CA LYS A 40 5.39 5.59 -22.57
C LYS A 40 4.80 6.09 -21.25
N ARG A 41 4.65 5.22 -20.24
CA ARG A 41 4.16 5.58 -18.90
C ARG A 41 5.28 6.03 -17.94
N GLY A 42 6.52 6.10 -18.44
CA GLY A 42 7.69 6.51 -17.68
C GLY A 42 8.21 5.44 -16.73
N THR A 43 9.34 5.77 -16.11
CA THR A 43 10.01 4.93 -15.13
C THR A 43 9.41 5.13 -13.74
N GLN A 44 9.04 4.02 -13.09
CA GLN A 44 8.47 3.99 -11.74
C GLN A 44 9.53 3.57 -10.73
N LYS A 45 9.55 4.19 -9.55
CA LYS A 45 10.33 3.68 -8.42
C LYS A 45 9.76 2.35 -7.95
N VAL A 46 10.63 1.41 -7.61
CA VAL A 46 10.25 0.09 -7.09
C VAL A 46 11.05 -0.22 -5.84
N SER A 47 10.38 -0.78 -4.84
CA SER A 47 11.05 -1.48 -3.73
C SER A 47 10.51 -2.91 -3.64
N ALA A 48 11.36 -3.91 -3.40
CA ALA A 48 10.95 -5.30 -3.25
C ALA A 48 11.66 -5.98 -2.07
N GLN A 49 10.94 -6.84 -1.34
CA GLN A 49 11.49 -7.70 -0.30
C GLN A 49 11.08 -9.13 -0.61
N PHE A 50 12.02 -10.04 -0.47
CA PHE A 50 11.86 -11.44 -0.86
C PHE A 50 12.01 -12.33 0.38
N TYR A 51 10.96 -13.09 0.70
CA TYR A 51 10.91 -14.07 1.77
C TYR A 51 11.06 -15.47 1.15
N PHE A 52 12.32 -15.87 0.92
CA PHE A 52 12.66 -17.10 0.19
C PHE A 52 12.16 -18.39 0.87
N ASP A 53 12.16 -18.41 2.20
CA ASP A 53 11.63 -19.48 3.05
C ASP A 53 10.13 -19.70 2.83
N LYS A 54 9.37 -18.60 2.69
CA LYS A 54 7.92 -18.61 2.49
C LYS A 54 7.50 -18.65 1.02
N GLN A 55 8.46 -18.61 0.10
CA GLN A 55 8.23 -18.51 -1.35
C GLN A 55 7.28 -17.35 -1.70
N GLU A 56 7.44 -16.23 -1.01
CA GLU A 56 6.65 -15.02 -1.23
C GLU A 56 7.50 -13.75 -1.05
N GLY A 57 6.87 -12.60 -1.19
CA GLY A 57 7.53 -11.31 -1.06
C GLY A 57 6.53 -10.18 -1.12
N LEU A 58 7.05 -8.96 -1.06
CA LEU A 58 6.29 -7.74 -1.21
C LEU A 58 7.00 -6.85 -2.23
N MET A 59 6.23 -6.19 -3.08
CA MET A 59 6.70 -5.19 -4.02
C MET A 59 5.90 -3.90 -3.82
N LEU A 60 6.59 -2.77 -3.77
CA LEU A 60 6.01 -1.44 -3.74
C LEU A 60 6.34 -0.72 -5.02
N LEU A 61 5.33 -0.06 -5.57
CA LEU A 61 5.43 0.83 -6.72
C LEU A 61 4.84 2.18 -6.27
N PRO A 62 5.47 2.92 -5.34
CA PRO A 62 4.82 4.02 -4.63
C PRO A 62 4.19 5.07 -5.56
N ASP A 63 4.79 5.30 -6.74
CA ASP A 63 4.33 6.25 -7.74
C ASP A 63 3.14 5.74 -8.60
N LEU A 64 2.78 4.46 -8.51
CA LEU A 64 1.73 3.84 -9.31
C LEU A 64 0.69 3.09 -8.46
N ILE A 65 1.17 2.27 -7.53
CA ILE A 65 0.37 1.45 -6.62
C ILE A 65 0.93 1.60 -5.21
N PRO A 66 0.17 2.25 -4.32
CA PRO A 66 0.64 2.58 -2.97
C PRO A 66 0.59 1.47 -1.95
N VAL A 67 -0.04 0.36 -2.32
CA VAL A 67 -0.22 -0.77 -1.42
C VAL A 67 0.86 -1.78 -1.76
N PRO A 68 1.46 -2.44 -0.75
CA PRO A 68 2.33 -3.57 -0.97
C PRO A 68 1.63 -4.61 -1.86
N LEU A 69 2.21 -4.86 -3.03
CA LEU A 69 1.79 -5.91 -3.93
C LEU A 69 2.40 -7.22 -3.45
N LYS A 70 1.57 -8.24 -3.27
CA LYS A 70 2.07 -9.57 -2.92
C LYS A 70 2.83 -10.16 -4.10
N ILE A 71 4.00 -10.68 -3.79
CA ILE A 71 4.82 -11.49 -4.68
C ILE A 71 4.52 -12.96 -4.34
N LYS A 72 3.93 -13.72 -5.25
CA LYS A 72 3.73 -15.18 -5.11
C LYS A 72 3.33 -15.83 -6.44
N PRO A 73 3.90 -16.99 -6.82
CA PRO A 73 4.98 -17.71 -6.14
C PRO A 73 6.34 -17.01 -6.35
N LEU A 74 7.24 -17.10 -5.38
CA LEU A 74 8.65 -16.70 -5.52
C LEU A 74 9.51 -17.96 -5.68
N LYS A 75 10.23 -18.07 -6.79
CA LYS A 75 11.14 -19.19 -7.07
C LYS A 75 12.53 -18.67 -7.40
N LYS A 76 13.54 -19.24 -6.75
CA LYS A 76 14.96 -19.01 -7.06
C LYS A 76 15.53 -20.25 -7.73
N VAL A 77 16.25 -20.07 -8.84
CA VAL A 77 17.01 -21.12 -9.52
C VAL A 77 18.38 -20.55 -9.86
N GLN A 78 19.43 -20.99 -9.17
CA GLN A 78 20.78 -20.41 -9.27
C GLN A 78 20.73 -18.88 -9.04
N ASP A 79 21.21 -18.10 -10.02
CA ASP A 79 21.16 -16.63 -10.02
C ASP A 79 19.88 -16.07 -10.63
N SER A 80 18.93 -16.90 -11.04
CA SER A 80 17.64 -16.45 -11.57
C SER A 80 16.58 -16.40 -10.48
N LEU A 81 15.78 -15.34 -10.52
CA LEU A 81 14.63 -15.10 -9.66
C LEU A 81 13.38 -15.00 -10.52
N PHE A 82 12.38 -15.78 -10.20
CA PHE A 82 11.10 -15.82 -10.89
C PHE A 82 9.99 -15.55 -9.89
N PHE A 83 9.11 -14.62 -10.21
CA PHE A 83 7.97 -14.36 -9.34
C PHE A 83 6.79 -13.71 -10.02
N THR A 84 5.62 -13.80 -9.40
CA THR A 84 4.41 -13.15 -9.89
C THR A 84 3.96 -12.05 -8.95
N VAL A 85 3.62 -10.89 -9.51
CA VAL A 85 3.05 -9.74 -8.81
C VAL A 85 1.57 -9.64 -9.17
N GLY A 86 0.70 -9.62 -8.17
CA GLY A 86 -0.75 -9.56 -8.37
C GLY A 86 -1.25 -8.13 -8.58
N PHE A 87 -1.68 -7.78 -9.79
CA PHE A 87 -2.40 -6.52 -10.07
C PHE A 87 -3.90 -6.77 -10.15
N ARG A 88 -4.72 -5.72 -9.93
CA ARG A 88 -6.17 -5.78 -10.14
C ARG A 88 -6.54 -6.16 -11.58
N SER A 89 -5.74 -5.75 -12.56
CA SER A 89 -5.92 -6.07 -13.98
C SER A 89 -5.33 -7.43 -14.38
N GLY A 90 -5.02 -8.30 -13.42
CA GLY A 90 -4.40 -9.61 -13.63
C GLY A 90 -2.91 -9.63 -13.35
N PRO A 91 -2.31 -10.82 -13.17
CA PRO A 91 -0.92 -10.98 -12.73
C PRO A 91 0.10 -10.41 -13.72
N ALA A 92 1.28 -10.04 -13.21
CA ALA A 92 2.49 -9.82 -14.01
C ALA A 92 3.59 -10.77 -13.53
N TYR A 93 4.26 -11.40 -14.48
CA TYR A 93 5.35 -12.33 -14.23
C TYR A 93 6.70 -11.64 -14.34
N CYS A 94 7.57 -11.82 -13.36
CA CYS A 94 8.90 -11.24 -13.30
C CYS A 94 9.95 -12.34 -13.45
N LYS A 95 10.95 -12.07 -14.29
CA LYS A 95 12.15 -12.89 -14.46
C LYS A 95 13.37 -11.99 -14.33
N LEU A 96 14.11 -12.14 -13.23
CA LEU A 96 15.32 -11.36 -12.93
C LEU A 96 16.54 -12.27 -12.83
N LYS A 97 17.72 -11.74 -13.13
CA LYS A 97 19.02 -12.37 -12.91
C LYS A 97 19.79 -11.54 -11.89
N LYS A 98 20.36 -12.21 -10.89
CA LYS A 98 21.23 -11.62 -9.87
C LYS A 98 22.65 -11.49 -10.40
N GLN A 99 23.23 -10.32 -10.22
CA GLN A 99 24.65 -10.05 -10.41
C GLN A 99 25.12 -9.18 -9.24
N LYS A 100 25.93 -9.75 -8.33
CA LYS A 100 26.35 -9.10 -7.08
C LYS A 100 25.13 -8.60 -6.28
N ASN A 101 25.05 -7.28 -6.06
CA ASN A 101 23.99 -6.62 -5.31
C ASN A 101 22.88 -6.08 -6.22
N THR A 102 22.79 -6.55 -7.48
CA THR A 102 21.79 -6.08 -8.45
C THR A 102 20.96 -7.25 -8.99
N LEU A 103 19.67 -7.03 -9.19
CA LEU A 103 18.76 -7.87 -9.95
C LEU A 103 18.34 -7.10 -11.21
N THR A 104 18.48 -7.70 -12.38
CA THR A 104 18.02 -7.12 -13.65
C THR A 104 17.20 -8.11 -14.43
N GLY A 105 16.16 -7.64 -15.11
CA GLY A 105 15.37 -8.47 -16.01
C GLY A 105 14.08 -7.79 -16.42
N LEU A 106 13.02 -8.58 -16.56
CA LEU A 106 11.76 -8.12 -17.15
C LEU A 106 10.57 -8.47 -16.26
N MET A 107 9.62 -7.53 -16.20
CA MET A 107 8.23 -7.77 -15.80
C MET A 107 7.39 -7.91 -17.07
N ILE A 108 6.68 -9.02 -17.20
CA ILE A 108 5.89 -9.42 -18.35
C ILE A 108 4.43 -9.48 -17.91
N LYS A 109 3.56 -8.72 -18.57
CA LYS A 109 2.13 -8.73 -18.33
C LYS A 109 1.41 -8.87 -19.67
N GLU A 110 0.44 -9.78 -19.73
CA GLU A 110 -0.37 -10.00 -20.93
C GLU A 110 -1.00 -8.69 -21.41
N GLY A 111 -0.94 -8.45 -22.72
CA GLY A 111 -1.44 -7.23 -23.36
C GLY A 111 -0.56 -5.99 -23.18
N LEU A 112 0.62 -6.10 -22.54
CA LEU A 112 1.58 -5.00 -22.40
C LEU A 112 2.99 -5.42 -22.89
N PRO A 113 3.79 -4.48 -23.41
CA PRO A 113 5.20 -4.73 -23.69
C PRO A 113 5.95 -5.17 -22.42
N PRO A 114 6.96 -6.07 -22.54
CA PRO A 114 7.84 -6.40 -21.41
C PRO A 114 8.51 -5.15 -20.85
N ALA A 115 8.42 -4.98 -19.53
CA ALA A 115 8.91 -3.81 -18.80
C ALA A 115 10.25 -4.12 -18.11
N PRO A 116 11.35 -3.43 -18.44
CA PRO A 116 12.62 -3.57 -17.73
C PRO A 116 12.48 -3.30 -16.23
N LEU A 117 12.98 -4.23 -15.40
CA LEU A 117 13.02 -4.13 -13.96
C LEU A 117 14.47 -4.26 -13.48
N LYS A 118 14.95 -3.24 -12.77
CA LYS A 118 16.27 -3.23 -12.13
C LYS A 118 16.10 -2.94 -10.65
N LEU A 119 16.71 -3.76 -9.81
CA LEU A 119 16.71 -3.58 -8.36
C LEU A 119 18.14 -3.72 -7.83
N THR A 120 18.48 -2.97 -6.79
CA THR A 120 19.75 -3.02 -6.09
C THR A 120 19.50 -3.23 -4.61
N LEU A 121 20.31 -4.09 -4.00
CA LEU A 121 20.28 -4.38 -2.57
C LEU A 121 20.42 -3.06 -1.79
N SER A 122 19.56 -2.87 -0.81
CA SER A 122 19.46 -1.68 0.02
C SER A 122 19.33 -2.10 1.48
N ASP A 123 19.99 -1.36 2.36
CA ASP A 123 19.89 -1.51 3.82
C ASP A 123 18.66 -0.77 4.40
N GLU A 124 17.88 -0.09 3.57
CA GLU A 124 16.67 0.65 3.96
C GLU A 124 15.46 -0.29 4.05
N ASN A 125 14.47 -0.02 4.90
CA ASN A 125 13.28 -0.87 5.02
C ASN A 125 12.34 -0.74 3.80
N LEU A 126 11.65 -1.84 3.45
CA LEU A 126 10.85 -1.97 2.23
C LEU A 126 9.78 -0.89 2.09
N ALA A 127 8.98 -0.72 3.12
CA ALA A 127 8.05 0.40 3.21
C ALA A 127 8.70 1.43 4.13
N GLU A 128 9.10 2.57 3.57
CA GLU A 128 9.07 3.77 4.40
C GLU A 128 7.63 3.89 4.87
N ALA A 129 7.42 3.71 6.18
CA ALA A 129 6.12 3.90 6.78
C ALA A 129 5.59 5.26 6.31
N VAL A 130 4.29 5.36 6.01
CA VAL A 130 3.71 6.68 5.79
C VAL A 130 4.03 7.53 7.01
N VAL A 131 4.89 8.53 6.84
CA VAL A 131 5.19 9.50 7.89
C VAL A 131 4.15 10.59 7.74
N LYS A 132 3.43 10.85 8.82
CA LYS A 132 2.47 11.96 8.85
C LYS A 132 3.21 13.26 8.48
N PRO A 133 2.70 14.07 7.55
CA PRO A 133 3.35 15.31 7.15
C PRO A 133 3.47 16.25 8.35
N ALA A 134 4.50 17.11 8.34
CA ALA A 134 4.68 18.13 9.37
C ALA A 134 3.47 19.08 9.42
N ILE A 135 3.16 19.59 10.61
CA ILE A 135 1.98 20.44 10.84
C ILE A 135 2.08 21.74 10.03
N ASP A 136 3.28 22.29 9.89
CA ASP A 136 3.58 23.52 9.15
C ASP A 136 3.65 23.34 7.62
N ALA A 137 3.73 22.11 7.12
CA ALA A 137 3.70 21.87 5.68
C ALA A 137 2.36 22.35 5.09
N PRO A 138 2.34 23.05 3.94
CA PRO A 138 1.10 23.56 3.39
C PRO A 138 0.24 22.45 2.79
N LEU A 139 -1.10 22.62 2.86
CA LEU A 139 -2.02 21.86 2.02
C LEU A 139 -1.89 22.34 0.56
N VAL A 140 -1.53 21.44 -0.33
CA VAL A 140 -1.37 21.72 -1.76
C VAL A 140 -2.48 21.01 -2.53
N ILE A 141 -3.46 21.79 -2.98
CA ILE A 141 -4.58 21.31 -3.80
C ILE A 141 -4.38 21.77 -5.25
N THR A 142 -4.25 20.82 -6.17
CA THR A 142 -4.06 21.08 -7.62
C THR A 142 -5.25 20.60 -8.43
N THR A 143 -5.48 21.18 -9.60
CA THR A 143 -6.47 20.72 -10.58
C THR A 143 -5.78 19.99 -11.72
N HIS A 144 -6.36 18.91 -12.23
CA HIS A 144 -5.75 18.13 -13.32
C HIS A 144 -5.69 18.90 -14.64
N ALA A 145 -6.80 19.50 -15.04
CA ALA A 145 -7.02 20.12 -16.34
C ALA A 145 -7.52 21.57 -16.22
N GLN A 146 -7.49 22.15 -15.01
CA GLN A 146 -7.91 23.53 -14.72
C GLN A 146 -9.36 23.83 -15.14
N LEU A 147 -10.21 22.80 -15.15
CA LEU A 147 -11.61 22.96 -15.53
C LEU A 147 -12.37 23.75 -14.45
N PRO A 148 -13.41 24.54 -14.81
CA PRO A 148 -14.19 25.32 -13.83
C PRO A 148 -14.76 24.46 -12.68
N GLU A 149 -15.17 23.23 -12.99
CA GLU A 149 -15.65 22.25 -12.02
C GLU A 149 -14.57 21.68 -11.09
N GLU A 150 -13.33 21.54 -11.55
CA GLU A 150 -12.20 21.16 -10.69
C GLU A 150 -11.84 22.31 -9.75
N ALA A 151 -11.79 23.54 -10.28
CA ALA A 151 -11.54 24.74 -9.50
C ALA A 151 -12.62 24.97 -8.42
N ARG A 152 -13.89 24.64 -8.69
CA ARG A 152 -14.97 24.69 -7.68
C ARG A 152 -14.72 23.74 -6.51
N ILE A 153 -14.33 22.50 -6.77
CA ILE A 153 -14.02 21.55 -5.69
C ILE A 153 -12.74 21.94 -4.96
N GLN A 154 -11.71 22.42 -5.68
CA GLN A 154 -10.49 22.94 -5.07
C GLN A 154 -10.80 24.06 -4.06
N LYS A 155 -11.54 25.09 -4.48
CA LYS A 155 -11.96 26.21 -3.61
C LYS A 155 -12.79 25.74 -2.42
N ARG A 156 -13.71 24.78 -2.63
CA ARG A 156 -14.54 24.24 -1.56
C ARG A 156 -13.70 23.44 -0.55
N LEU A 157 -12.75 22.63 -1.00
CA LEU A 157 -11.87 21.89 -0.09
C LEU A 157 -10.98 22.84 0.71
N GLN A 158 -10.49 23.92 0.08
CA GLN A 158 -9.75 24.98 0.78
C GLN A 158 -10.61 25.64 1.87
N ALA A 159 -11.85 26.02 1.55
CA ALA A 159 -12.77 26.60 2.54
C ALA A 159 -13.08 25.63 3.69
N LEU A 160 -13.22 24.33 3.41
CA LEU A 160 -13.42 23.30 4.44
C LEU A 160 -12.18 23.11 5.32
N TRP A 161 -10.99 23.22 4.74
CA TRP A 161 -9.72 23.16 5.48
C TRP A 161 -9.58 24.33 6.46
N GLU A 162 -10.04 25.52 6.09
CA GLU A 162 -10.04 26.69 6.96
C GLU A 162 -11.15 26.64 8.01
N LYS A 163 -12.32 26.09 7.64
CA LYS A 163 -13.49 25.97 8.52
C LYS A 163 -13.32 24.92 9.61
N TYR A 164 -12.63 23.81 9.33
CA TYR A 164 -12.47 22.68 10.24
C TYR A 164 -11.01 22.39 10.53
N ASN A 165 -10.70 22.02 11.78
CA ASN A 165 -9.36 21.54 12.12
C ASN A 165 -9.15 20.10 11.60
N LEU A 166 -8.72 19.96 10.34
CA LEU A 166 -8.52 18.66 9.68
C LEU A 166 -7.13 18.06 9.93
N GLU A 167 -6.17 18.84 10.41
CA GLU A 167 -4.77 18.43 10.62
C GLU A 167 -4.60 17.08 11.35
N PRO A 168 -5.33 16.78 12.44
CA PRO A 168 -5.19 15.50 13.15
C PRO A 168 -5.40 14.28 12.23
N PHE A 169 -6.23 14.41 11.20
CA PHE A 169 -6.69 13.32 10.33
C PHE A 169 -5.93 13.22 9.00
N VAL A 170 -4.90 14.05 8.79
CA VAL A 170 -4.21 14.18 7.49
C VAL A 170 -2.90 13.41 7.47
N PHE A 171 -2.72 12.57 6.45
CA PHE A 171 -1.53 11.75 6.20
C PHE A 171 -0.90 12.04 4.82
N THR A 172 -1.57 12.82 3.99
CA THR A 172 -0.97 13.52 2.86
C THR A 172 -1.57 14.91 2.70
N LYS A 173 -0.72 15.90 2.41
CA LYS A 173 -1.13 17.28 2.11
C LYS A 173 -1.17 17.57 0.61
N LYS A 174 -0.89 16.58 -0.24
CA LYS A 174 -0.95 16.70 -1.70
C LYS A 174 -2.27 16.14 -2.21
N VAL A 175 -3.12 17.02 -2.71
CA VAL A 175 -4.43 16.68 -3.25
C VAL A 175 -4.53 17.11 -4.72
N LYS A 176 -5.10 16.24 -5.54
CA LYS A 176 -5.42 16.50 -6.94
C LYS A 176 -6.93 16.44 -7.13
N ILE A 177 -7.51 17.40 -7.85
CA ILE A 177 -8.91 17.37 -8.27
C ILE A 177 -8.94 16.98 -9.75
N GLN A 178 -9.69 15.94 -10.10
CA GLN A 178 -9.77 15.43 -11.46
C GLN A 178 -11.20 15.05 -11.84
N LYS A 179 -11.71 15.61 -12.94
CA LYS A 179 -13.02 15.22 -13.51
C LYS A 179 -13.02 13.75 -13.95
N GLY A 180 -14.14 13.06 -13.69
CA GLY A 180 -14.40 11.72 -14.25
C GLY A 180 -13.61 10.58 -13.61
N THR A 181 -12.83 10.85 -12.55
CA THR A 181 -12.11 9.81 -11.82
C THR A 181 -12.97 9.22 -10.70
N ILE A 182 -12.67 7.98 -10.32
CA ILE A 182 -13.06 7.46 -9.02
C ILE A 182 -12.05 8.03 -8.00
N PRO A 183 -12.51 8.60 -6.88
CA PRO A 183 -11.61 9.03 -5.83
C PRO A 183 -10.66 7.90 -5.42
N HIS A 184 -9.41 8.28 -5.17
CA HIS A 184 -8.38 7.33 -4.75
C HIS A 184 -7.26 8.06 -4.04
N SER A 185 -6.68 7.40 -3.06
CA SER A 185 -5.66 7.95 -2.18
C SER A 185 -4.31 8.12 -2.85
N HIS A 186 -4.03 7.39 -3.93
CA HIS A 186 -2.65 7.23 -4.40
C HIS A 186 -2.49 7.06 -5.91
N PRO A 187 -1.31 7.41 -6.47
CA PRO A 187 -0.08 7.88 -5.80
C PRO A 187 -0.20 9.27 -5.17
N VAL A 188 -1.19 10.03 -5.61
CA VAL A 188 -1.60 11.31 -5.02
C VAL A 188 -3.09 11.21 -4.68
N LEU A 189 -3.49 11.75 -3.54
CA LEU A 189 -4.90 11.78 -3.14
C LEU A 189 -5.68 12.55 -4.18
N THR A 190 -6.53 11.86 -4.93
CA THR A 190 -7.28 12.40 -6.05
C THR A 190 -8.77 12.35 -5.76
N LEU A 191 -9.43 13.50 -5.83
CA LEU A 191 -10.88 13.66 -5.64
C LEU A 191 -11.57 13.99 -6.96
N ASN A 192 -12.85 13.65 -7.06
CA ASN A 192 -13.66 13.89 -8.26
C ASN A 192 -14.50 15.17 -8.18
N THR A 193 -15.06 15.58 -9.32
CA THR A 193 -15.88 16.80 -9.44
C THR A 193 -17.36 16.61 -9.07
N ARG A 194 -17.80 15.37 -8.78
CA ARG A 194 -19.19 15.02 -8.40
C ARG A 194 -19.43 15.08 -6.89
N LEU A 195 -18.46 15.56 -6.09
CA LEU A 195 -18.58 15.80 -4.65
C LEU A 195 -19.34 17.12 -4.39
N ASP A 196 -20.62 17.11 -4.72
CA ASP A 196 -21.52 18.27 -4.81
C ASP A 196 -21.92 18.92 -3.47
N THR A 197 -21.64 18.28 -2.33
CA THR A 197 -21.93 18.79 -0.97
C THR A 197 -20.69 18.81 -0.09
N GLU A 198 -20.67 19.68 0.93
CA GLU A 198 -19.57 19.73 1.92
C GLU A 198 -19.34 18.38 2.58
N THR A 199 -20.41 17.71 3.05
CA THR A 199 -20.30 16.40 3.71
C THR A 199 -19.74 15.33 2.78
N LYS A 200 -20.17 15.24 1.52
CA LYS A 200 -19.60 14.26 0.57
C LYS A 200 -18.12 14.54 0.32
N LEU A 201 -17.73 15.81 0.20
CA LEU A 201 -16.35 16.21 -0.01
C LEU A 201 -15.47 15.89 1.20
N LEU A 202 -15.90 16.26 2.41
CA LEU A 202 -15.22 15.92 3.67
C LEU A 202 -15.09 14.41 3.84
N SER A 203 -16.19 13.66 3.72
CA SER A 203 -16.18 12.21 3.91
C SER A 203 -15.24 11.52 2.92
N THR A 204 -15.27 11.93 1.65
CA THR A 204 -14.37 11.34 0.63
C THR A 204 -12.91 11.73 0.87
N PHE A 205 -12.63 12.99 1.24
CA PHE A 205 -11.27 13.40 1.60
C PHE A 205 -10.73 12.58 2.78
N LEU A 206 -11.50 12.48 3.87
CA LEU A 206 -11.13 11.70 5.05
C LEU A 206 -10.99 10.22 4.73
N HIS A 207 -11.89 9.64 3.93
CA HIS A 207 -11.78 8.26 3.45
C HIS A 207 -10.41 7.99 2.81
N GLU A 208 -9.99 8.84 1.88
CA GLU A 208 -8.70 8.69 1.23
C GLU A 208 -7.53 8.93 2.19
N GLN A 209 -7.65 9.84 3.17
CA GLN A 209 -6.65 9.98 4.24
C GLN A 209 -6.55 8.71 5.10
N MET A 210 -7.65 7.99 5.34
CA MET A 210 -7.64 6.75 6.13
C MET A 210 -6.98 5.60 5.37
N HIS A 211 -7.02 5.61 4.03
CA HIS A 211 -6.16 4.74 3.24
C HIS A 211 -4.67 5.02 3.49
N TRP A 212 -4.24 6.28 3.54
CA TRP A 212 -2.85 6.63 3.91
C TRP A 212 -2.52 6.22 5.35
N TYR A 213 -3.44 6.44 6.30
CA TYR A 213 -3.25 6.03 7.69
C TYR A 213 -3.04 4.51 7.83
N SER A 214 -3.77 3.71 7.05
CA SER A 214 -3.64 2.24 7.04
C SER A 214 -2.28 1.72 6.58
N LEU A 215 -1.44 2.59 6.01
CA LEU A 215 -0.07 2.28 5.57
C LEU A 215 0.99 2.78 6.56
N THR A 216 0.59 3.30 7.73
CA THR A 216 1.53 3.61 8.81
C THR A 216 1.90 2.33 9.58
N ASN A 217 3.01 2.36 10.32
CA ASN A 217 3.44 1.25 11.18
C ASN A 217 2.67 1.19 12.52
N HIS A 218 1.41 1.63 12.55
CA HIS A 218 0.66 1.64 13.79
C HIS A 218 0.41 0.20 14.29
N PRO A 219 0.86 -0.17 15.51
CA PRO A 219 0.82 -1.55 15.98
C PRO A 219 -0.60 -2.09 16.15
N GLY A 220 -1.60 -1.19 16.27
CA GLY A 220 -3.01 -1.55 16.38
C GLY A 220 -3.64 -2.19 15.12
N PHE A 221 -3.05 -2.03 13.93
CA PHE A 221 -3.67 -2.54 12.70
C PHE A 221 -3.69 -4.06 12.61
N GLU A 222 -2.61 -4.74 12.98
CA GLU A 222 -2.52 -6.20 12.93
C GLU A 222 -3.57 -6.90 13.83
N PRO A 223 -3.66 -6.60 15.14
CA PRO A 223 -4.66 -7.23 16.00
C PRO A 223 -6.10 -6.87 15.57
N THR A 224 -6.33 -5.64 15.11
CA THR A 224 -7.64 -5.23 14.55
C THR A 224 -8.00 -6.05 13.31
N ALA A 225 -7.07 -6.18 12.36
CA ALA A 225 -7.28 -6.99 11.16
C ALA A 225 -7.55 -8.46 11.51
N LYS A 226 -6.80 -9.04 12.46
CA LYS A 226 -7.03 -10.41 12.92
C LYS A 226 -8.43 -10.59 13.49
N ALA A 227 -8.90 -9.67 14.32
CA ALA A 227 -10.24 -9.71 14.90
C ALA A 227 -11.35 -9.54 13.85
N LEU A 228 -11.20 -8.59 12.92
CA LEU A 228 -12.13 -8.42 11.81
C LEU A 228 -12.19 -9.66 10.90
N ALA A 229 -11.04 -10.27 10.60
CA ALA A 229 -10.97 -11.46 9.75
C ALA A 229 -11.61 -12.69 10.40
N ALA A 230 -11.50 -12.81 11.73
CA ALA A 230 -12.17 -13.87 12.49
C ALA A 230 -13.70 -13.71 12.48
N LYS A 231 -14.21 -12.48 12.59
CA LYS A 231 -15.66 -12.21 12.64
C LYS A 231 -16.32 -12.21 11.26
N TYR A 232 -15.68 -11.64 10.24
CA TYR A 232 -16.28 -11.42 8.91
C TYR A 232 -15.69 -12.37 7.85
N THR A 233 -16.16 -13.62 7.83
CA THR A 233 -15.63 -14.68 6.96
C THR A 233 -16.22 -14.68 5.55
N LYS A 234 -17.42 -14.10 5.36
CA LYS A 234 -18.15 -14.08 4.08
C LYS A 234 -18.18 -12.68 3.49
N LEU A 235 -17.09 -12.29 2.82
CA LEU A 235 -16.95 -10.96 2.21
C LEU A 235 -17.50 -10.94 0.78
N PRO A 236 -18.41 -10.00 0.44
CA PRO A 236 -18.82 -9.79 -0.94
C PRO A 236 -17.64 -9.24 -1.76
N VAL A 237 -17.60 -9.62 -3.04
CA VAL A 237 -16.55 -9.20 -3.97
C VAL A 237 -17.05 -8.13 -4.94
N LYS A 238 -18.24 -8.33 -5.52
CA LYS A 238 -18.76 -7.48 -6.59
C LYS A 238 -19.30 -6.16 -6.03
N LEU A 239 -19.08 -5.08 -6.77
CA LEU A 239 -19.80 -3.83 -6.57
C LEU A 239 -21.32 -4.04 -6.83
N PRO A 240 -22.22 -3.29 -6.18
CA PRO A 240 -21.93 -2.25 -5.19
C PRO A 240 -21.74 -2.79 -3.75
N GLU A 241 -21.83 -4.09 -3.53
CA GLU A 241 -21.77 -4.68 -2.18
C GLU A 241 -20.34 -4.70 -1.61
N GLY A 242 -19.39 -5.24 -2.37
CA GLY A 242 -17.96 -5.28 -2.05
C GLY A 242 -17.13 -4.30 -2.88
N ALA A 243 -15.81 -4.47 -2.85
CA ALA A 243 -14.86 -3.51 -3.43
C ALA A 243 -13.96 -4.10 -4.56
N GLY A 244 -14.51 -5.04 -5.34
CA GLY A 244 -13.84 -5.67 -6.49
C GLY A 244 -12.95 -6.87 -6.15
N SER A 245 -12.64 -7.10 -4.88
CA SER A 245 -11.95 -8.30 -4.38
C SER A 245 -12.22 -8.50 -2.89
N LYS A 246 -12.01 -9.72 -2.37
CA LYS A 246 -12.16 -9.98 -0.92
C LYS A 246 -11.20 -9.11 -0.10
N GLN A 247 -9.96 -8.97 -0.56
CA GLN A 247 -8.92 -8.17 0.10
C GLN A 247 -9.30 -6.69 0.12
N SER A 248 -9.81 -6.17 -0.99
CA SER A 248 -10.29 -4.79 -1.07
C SER A 248 -11.49 -4.60 -0.13
N THR A 249 -12.50 -5.47 -0.17
CA THR A 249 -13.66 -5.37 0.74
C THR A 249 -13.24 -5.41 2.21
N PHE A 250 -12.30 -6.29 2.56
CA PHE A 250 -11.75 -6.41 3.89
C PHE A 250 -11.08 -5.12 4.37
N LEU A 251 -10.20 -4.54 3.54
CA LEU A 251 -9.56 -3.25 3.82
C LEU A 251 -10.60 -2.15 4.11
N HIS A 252 -11.68 -2.12 3.33
CA HIS A 252 -12.71 -1.09 3.47
C HIS A 252 -13.53 -1.22 4.77
N LEU A 253 -13.55 -2.36 5.47
CA LEU A 253 -14.15 -2.43 6.81
C LEU A 253 -13.45 -1.47 7.77
N GLY A 254 -12.12 -1.41 7.74
CA GLY A 254 -11.35 -0.51 8.59
C GLY A 254 -11.36 0.93 8.08
N VAL A 255 -11.14 1.12 6.77
CA VAL A 255 -11.09 2.46 6.17
C VAL A 255 -12.43 3.19 6.30
N CYS A 256 -13.55 2.53 5.99
CA CYS A 256 -14.88 3.16 6.10
C CYS A 256 -15.31 3.39 7.55
N TYR A 257 -14.83 2.57 8.49
CA TYR A 257 -15.07 2.85 9.92
C TYR A 257 -14.28 4.08 10.37
N LEU A 258 -13.00 4.18 9.98
CA LEU A 258 -12.18 5.35 10.29
C LEU A 258 -12.68 6.62 9.57
N GLU A 259 -13.26 6.50 8.36
CA GLU A 259 -14.00 7.58 7.69
C GLU A 259 -15.13 8.07 8.60
N PHE A 260 -15.96 7.17 9.15
CA PHE A 260 -16.99 7.55 10.12
C PHE A 260 -16.41 8.21 11.37
N HIS A 261 -15.39 7.59 11.99
CA HIS A 261 -14.77 8.10 13.21
C HIS A 261 -14.28 9.53 13.03
N THR A 262 -13.48 9.77 11.99
CA THR A 262 -12.93 11.09 11.69
C THR A 262 -14.02 12.08 11.27
N LEU A 263 -14.98 11.67 10.44
CA LEU A 263 -16.10 12.53 10.06
C LEU A 263 -16.94 12.93 11.29
N SER A 264 -17.16 12.02 12.23
CA SER A 264 -17.91 12.29 13.47
C SER A 264 -17.24 13.34 14.35
N LYS A 265 -15.90 13.42 14.32
CA LYS A 265 -15.11 14.45 15.02
C LYS A 265 -15.19 15.81 14.34
N VAL A 266 -15.38 15.83 13.02
CA VAL A 266 -15.42 17.07 12.22
C VAL A 266 -16.81 17.70 12.19
N ILE A 267 -17.85 16.92 11.92
CA ILE A 267 -19.22 17.43 11.71
C ILE A 267 -20.23 16.96 12.76
N GLY A 268 -19.74 16.29 13.81
CA GLY A 268 -20.59 15.70 14.85
C GLY A 268 -21.12 14.31 14.47
N ARG A 269 -21.36 13.49 15.51
CA ARG A 269 -21.77 12.09 15.36
C ARG A 269 -23.07 11.91 14.61
N GLU A 270 -24.09 12.71 14.91
CA GLU A 270 -25.41 12.58 14.27
C GLU A 270 -25.34 12.80 12.75
N ALA A 271 -24.66 13.86 12.32
CA ALA A 271 -24.48 14.15 10.90
C ALA A 271 -23.64 13.07 10.20
N ALA A 272 -22.60 12.58 10.86
CA ALA A 272 -21.79 11.46 10.35
C ALA A 272 -22.61 10.16 10.22
N LEU A 273 -23.47 9.84 11.18
CA LEU A 273 -24.37 8.68 11.11
C LEU A 273 -25.35 8.79 9.94
N LYS A 274 -25.97 9.96 9.74
CA LYS A 274 -26.84 10.22 8.58
C LYS A 274 -26.07 10.02 7.27
N HIS A 275 -24.82 10.46 7.21
CA HIS A 275 -23.98 10.23 6.04
C HIS A 275 -23.68 8.74 5.82
N MET A 276 -23.32 8.00 6.87
CA MET A 276 -23.07 6.55 6.78
C MET A 276 -24.32 5.78 6.33
N GLN A 277 -25.51 6.16 6.82
CA GLN A 277 -26.78 5.60 6.37
C GLN A 277 -27.00 5.84 4.88
N TYR A 278 -26.78 7.06 4.40
CA TYR A 278 -26.81 7.36 2.96
C TYR A 278 -25.83 6.46 2.18
N LYS A 279 -24.61 6.25 2.69
CA LYS A 279 -23.59 5.42 2.02
C LYS A 279 -23.98 3.94 1.90
N THR A 280 -24.88 3.43 2.75
CA THR A 280 -25.43 2.06 2.59
C THR A 280 -26.21 1.83 1.30
N THR A 281 -26.63 2.89 0.60
CA THR A 281 -27.36 2.81 -0.67
C THR A 281 -26.47 3.11 -1.88
N GLN A 282 -25.21 3.48 -1.66
CA GLN A 282 -24.25 3.88 -2.69
C GLN A 282 -23.34 2.71 -3.09
N TYR A 283 -22.02 2.84 -2.92
CA TYR A 283 -21.01 1.82 -3.12
C TYR A 283 -20.51 1.26 -1.78
N TYR A 284 -19.88 0.09 -1.80
CA TYR A 284 -19.48 -0.68 -0.60
C TYR A 284 -20.65 -0.88 0.38
N ARG A 285 -21.85 -1.12 -0.16
CA ARG A 285 -23.10 -1.12 0.61
C ARG A 285 -23.07 -2.07 1.80
N TRP A 286 -22.56 -3.28 1.59
CA TRP A 286 -22.39 -4.27 2.64
C TRP A 286 -21.42 -3.79 3.72
N VAL A 287 -20.33 -3.12 3.36
CA VAL A 287 -19.34 -2.57 4.30
C VAL A 287 -19.99 -1.54 5.22
N TYR A 288 -20.69 -0.54 4.67
CA TYR A 288 -21.35 0.49 5.46
C TYR A 288 -22.46 -0.09 6.36
N ARG A 289 -23.27 -1.02 5.84
CA ARG A 289 -24.30 -1.71 6.64
C ARG A 289 -23.69 -2.51 7.79
N THR A 290 -22.60 -3.23 7.52
CA THR A 290 -21.89 -4.04 8.52
C THR A 290 -21.34 -3.15 9.63
N ILE A 291 -20.70 -2.02 9.27
CA ILE A 291 -20.19 -1.07 10.26
C ILE A 291 -21.32 -0.47 11.09
N LEU A 292 -22.44 -0.06 10.49
CA LEU A 292 -23.57 0.50 11.23
C LEU A 292 -24.23 -0.52 12.16
N GLN A 293 -24.40 -1.76 11.69
CA GLN A 293 -24.99 -2.85 12.48
C GLN A 293 -24.12 -3.21 13.69
N ASP A 294 -22.81 -3.29 13.48
CA ASP A 294 -21.84 -3.70 14.49
C ASP A 294 -21.04 -2.49 15.04
N LEU A 295 -21.62 -1.29 15.06
CA LEU A 295 -20.88 -0.05 15.31
C LEU A 295 -20.15 -0.06 16.66
N ALA A 296 -20.82 -0.51 17.72
CA ALA A 296 -20.22 -0.62 19.05
C ALA A 296 -19.02 -1.59 19.07
N TYR A 297 -19.06 -2.65 18.25
CA TYR A 297 -17.93 -3.58 18.12
C TYR A 297 -16.74 -2.93 17.42
N PHE A 298 -16.98 -2.17 16.33
CA PHE A 298 -15.90 -1.42 15.69
C PHE A 298 -15.30 -0.35 16.62
N GLU A 299 -16.15 0.38 17.34
CA GLU A 299 -15.72 1.38 18.31
C GLU A 299 -14.83 0.79 19.39
N ALA A 300 -15.29 -0.26 20.07
CA ALA A 300 -14.52 -0.93 21.10
C ALA A 300 -13.22 -1.55 20.54
N LEU A 301 -13.27 -2.16 19.35
CA LEU A 301 -12.11 -2.80 18.74
C LEU A 301 -11.04 -1.76 18.36
N PHE A 302 -11.42 -0.66 17.72
CA PHE A 302 -10.46 0.34 17.27
C PHE A 302 -9.90 1.16 18.44
N ASP A 303 -10.72 1.47 19.45
CA ASP A 303 -10.28 2.13 20.68
C ASP A 303 -9.26 1.27 21.44
N LYS A 304 -9.60 0.00 21.69
CA LYS A 304 -8.70 -0.96 22.37
C LYS A 304 -7.33 -1.09 21.70
N ASN A 305 -7.29 -0.95 20.38
CA ASN A 305 -6.06 -1.06 19.60
C ASN A 305 -5.40 0.30 19.30
N GLY A 306 -5.88 1.40 19.91
CA GLY A 306 -5.30 2.74 19.79
C GLY A 306 -5.44 3.37 18.40
N LEU A 307 -6.38 2.91 17.58
CA LEU A 307 -6.60 3.40 16.20
C LEU A 307 -7.53 4.60 16.12
N HIS A 308 -8.09 5.04 17.25
CA HIS A 308 -8.91 6.24 17.31
C HIS A 308 -8.07 7.51 17.32
N PHE A 309 -8.48 8.44 16.48
CA PHE A 309 -8.03 9.81 16.56
C PHE A 309 -8.68 10.48 17.76
N LYS A 310 -7.84 11.09 18.61
CA LYS A 310 -8.27 11.82 19.80
C LYS A 310 -8.89 13.15 19.40
#